data_AF-A0A060CI43-F1
#
_entry.id   AF-A0A060CI43-F1
#
_cell.length_a   1.000
_cell.length_b   1.000
_cell.length_c   1.000
_cell.angle_alpha   90.00
_cell.angle_beta   90.00
_cell.angle_gamma   90.00
#
_symmetry.space_group_name_H-M   'P 1'
#
loop_
_entity.id
_entity.type
_entity.pdbx_description
1 polymer ?
#
loop_
_entity_poly.entity_id
_entity_poly.type
_entity_poly.pdbx_seq_one_letter_code
_entity_poly.pdbx_strand_id
1 'polypeptide(L)'
;DIIGNPAFKKAADSAQARSLVLLQNRHMLPLARGTKVWLDGVDSASAAQAGLVPAQSPAQADVALVRINAPYQQPHQGYFFGRRHHEGALDFPANTPDYQKIVALARTLPVIVTIYLDRPAILTQVLPHTRALVANFGVSDGVLLARLMDTGAWTGRLPFEL
;
A
#
# COMPACT_ATOMS: atom_id res chain seq x y z
N ASP A 1 13.88 -31.00 -4.06
CA ASP A 1 12.65 -30.20 -4.23
C ASP A 1 12.89 -28.70 -4.17
N ILE A 2 12.79 -28.05 -5.34
CA ILE A 2 13.05 -26.61 -5.54
C ILE A 2 11.74 -25.81 -5.53
N ILE A 3 10.66 -26.38 -6.06
CA ILE A 3 9.35 -25.71 -6.19
C ILE A 3 8.62 -25.76 -4.84
N GLY A 4 8.13 -24.61 -4.37
CA GLY A 4 7.34 -24.52 -3.13
C GLY A 4 8.15 -24.74 -1.84
N ASN A 5 9.48 -24.66 -1.90
CA ASN A 5 10.33 -24.92 -0.76
C ASN A 5 10.05 -23.92 0.40
N PRO A 6 9.71 -24.40 1.62
CA PRO A 6 9.37 -23.52 2.75
C PRO A 6 10.49 -22.56 3.15
N ALA A 7 11.76 -22.96 3.03
CA ALA A 7 12.90 -22.11 3.37
C ALA A 7 13.04 -20.95 2.37
N PHE A 8 12.83 -21.21 1.07
CA PHE A 8 12.84 -20.17 0.03
C PHE A 8 11.68 -19.21 0.21
N LYS A 9 10.48 -19.72 0.55
CA LYS A 9 9.34 -18.87 0.86
C LYS A 9 9.63 -17.95 2.05
N LYS A 10 10.18 -18.49 3.14
CA LYS A 10 10.56 -17.69 4.33
C LYS A 10 11.59 -16.61 3.98
N ALA A 11 12.58 -16.93 3.16
CA ALA A 11 13.57 -15.95 2.69
C ALA A 11 12.93 -14.85 1.82
N ALA A 12 12.01 -15.23 0.93
CA ALA A 12 11.28 -14.28 0.08
C ALA A 12 10.36 -13.35 0.90
N ASP A 13 9.61 -13.90 1.86
CA ASP A 13 8.75 -13.12 2.76
C ASP A 13 9.59 -12.12 3.58
N SER A 14 10.76 -12.55 4.07
CA SER A 14 11.71 -11.68 4.78
C SER A 14 12.30 -10.58 3.88
N ALA A 15 12.61 -10.89 2.62
CA ALA A 15 13.09 -9.90 1.67
C ALA A 15 12.02 -8.84 1.36
N GLN A 16 10.79 -9.27 1.10
CA GLN A 16 9.65 -8.38 0.90
C GLN A 16 9.43 -7.46 2.11
N ALA A 17 9.38 -8.01 3.32
CA ALA A 17 9.17 -7.23 4.54
C ALA A 17 10.23 -6.13 4.74
N ARG A 18 11.50 -6.45 4.44
CA ARG A 18 12.63 -5.51 4.55
C ARG A 18 12.70 -4.49 3.41
N SER A 19 12.07 -4.75 2.28
CA SER A 19 11.99 -3.81 1.15
C SER A 19 10.95 -2.70 1.35
N LEU A 20 10.00 -2.87 2.27
CA LEU A 20 8.97 -1.87 2.52
C LEU A 20 9.57 -0.62 3.15
N VAL A 21 9.21 0.54 2.63
CA VAL A 21 9.71 1.84 3.10
C VAL A 21 8.58 2.60 3.77
N LEU A 22 8.77 2.95 5.04
CA LEU A 22 7.83 3.79 5.78
C LEU A 22 8.09 5.26 5.47
N LEU A 23 7.22 5.88 4.67
CA LEU A 23 7.36 7.27 4.24
C LEU A 23 6.74 8.24 5.24
N GLN A 24 5.64 7.84 5.87
CA GLN A 24 4.97 8.61 6.92
C GLN A 24 4.36 7.64 7.93
N ASN A 25 4.51 7.95 9.22
CA ASN A 25 3.72 7.33 10.29
C ASN A 25 3.44 8.36 11.37
N ARG A 26 2.22 8.84 11.42
CA ARG A 26 1.77 9.70 12.50
C ARG A 26 1.06 8.79 13.53
N HIS A 27 1.80 8.13 14.42
CA HIS A 27 1.27 7.26 15.49
C HIS A 27 0.11 6.30 15.07
N MET A 28 0.20 5.69 13.90
CA MET A 28 -0.82 4.75 13.39
C MET A 28 -0.32 3.31 13.39
N LEU A 29 0.94 3.11 12.99
CA LEU A 29 1.57 1.80 12.99
C LEU A 29 2.42 1.60 14.26
N PRO A 30 2.49 0.37 14.80
CA PRO A 30 1.85 -0.84 14.29
C PRO A 30 0.34 -0.92 14.56
N LEU A 31 -0.39 -1.61 13.69
CA LEU A 31 -1.79 -1.95 13.91
C LEU A 31 -1.93 -3.03 14.99
N ALA A 32 -2.95 -2.91 15.82
CA ALA A 32 -3.28 -3.89 16.84
C ALA A 32 -4.10 -5.06 16.25
N ARG A 33 -4.02 -6.22 16.89
CA ARG A 33 -4.96 -7.31 16.61
C ARG A 33 -6.38 -6.88 16.98
N GLY A 34 -7.35 -7.30 16.17
CA GLY A 34 -8.76 -6.94 16.34
C GLY A 34 -9.15 -5.58 15.75
N THR A 35 -8.20 -4.78 15.25
CA THR A 35 -8.53 -3.53 14.54
C THR A 35 -9.44 -3.80 13.35
N LYS A 36 -10.54 -3.05 13.25
CA LYS A 36 -11.47 -3.12 12.12
C LYS A 36 -10.92 -2.33 10.95
N VAL A 37 -10.72 -2.99 9.81
CA VAL A 37 -10.07 -2.38 8.65
C VAL A 37 -11.00 -2.45 7.45
N TRP A 38 -11.26 -1.31 6.84
CA TRP A 38 -11.83 -1.27 5.49
C TRP A 38 -10.69 -1.39 4.48
N LEU A 39 -10.82 -2.31 3.53
CA LEU A 39 -9.74 -2.71 2.63
C LEU A 39 -10.06 -2.33 1.19
N ASP A 40 -9.08 -1.75 0.49
CA ASP A 40 -9.11 -1.56 -0.96
C ASP A 40 -7.78 -2.02 -1.56
N GLY A 41 -7.84 -2.94 -2.52
CA GLY A 41 -6.67 -3.56 -3.13
C GLY A 41 -5.86 -4.50 -2.21
N VAL A 42 -6.45 -4.97 -1.09
CA VAL A 42 -5.88 -5.96 -0.17
C VAL A 42 -6.94 -7.03 0.15
N ASP A 43 -6.53 -8.29 0.10
CA ASP A 43 -7.41 -9.44 0.34
C ASP A 43 -7.91 -9.51 1.79
N SER A 44 -9.23 -9.68 1.95
CA SER A 44 -9.89 -9.71 3.26
C SER A 44 -9.59 -10.99 4.04
N ALA A 45 -9.41 -12.12 3.35
CA ALA A 45 -9.03 -13.37 4.01
C ALA A 45 -7.62 -13.27 4.60
N SER A 46 -6.68 -12.65 3.88
CA SER A 46 -5.33 -12.37 4.36
C SER A 46 -5.34 -11.44 5.58
N ALA A 47 -6.18 -10.40 5.58
CA ALA A 47 -6.37 -9.51 6.73
C ALA A 47 -6.92 -10.25 7.96
N ALA A 48 -7.93 -11.11 7.77
CA ALA A 48 -8.46 -11.95 8.84
C ALA A 48 -7.41 -12.92 9.40
N GLN A 49 -6.61 -13.55 8.53
CA GLN A 49 -5.51 -14.45 8.94
C GLN A 49 -4.42 -13.71 9.74
N ALA A 50 -4.14 -12.44 9.41
CA ALA A 50 -3.22 -11.60 10.17
C ALA A 50 -3.76 -11.21 11.57
N GLY A 51 -5.08 -11.37 11.78
CA GLY A 51 -5.77 -11.02 13.03
C GLY A 51 -6.39 -9.63 13.03
N LEU A 52 -6.65 -9.05 11.86
CA LEU A 52 -7.49 -7.86 11.68
C LEU A 52 -8.93 -8.28 11.43
N VAL A 53 -9.87 -7.33 11.53
CA VAL A 53 -11.30 -7.57 11.29
C VAL A 53 -11.73 -6.81 10.02
N PRO A 54 -11.90 -7.47 8.87
CA PRO A 54 -12.37 -6.80 7.66
C PRO A 54 -13.76 -6.20 7.85
N ALA A 55 -13.91 -4.91 7.59
CA ALA A 55 -15.18 -4.19 7.69
C ALA A 55 -15.88 -4.10 6.33
N GLN A 56 -17.21 -4.21 6.32
CA GLN A 56 -18.01 -4.14 5.08
C GLN A 56 -18.14 -2.73 4.52
N SER A 57 -17.95 -1.70 5.35
CA SER A 57 -18.00 -0.30 4.94
C SER A 57 -17.04 0.56 5.79
N PRO A 58 -16.61 1.73 5.28
CA PRO A 58 -15.75 2.64 6.03
C PRO A 58 -16.37 3.08 7.37
N ALA A 59 -17.68 3.22 7.45
CA ALA A 59 -18.38 3.62 8.69
C ALA A 59 -18.29 2.60 9.83
N GLN A 60 -17.92 1.35 9.52
CA GLN A 60 -17.76 0.27 10.50
C GLN A 60 -16.29 -0.03 10.82
N ALA A 61 -15.35 0.69 10.19
CA ALA A 61 -13.93 0.48 10.32
C ALA A 61 -13.29 1.50 11.26
N ASP A 62 -12.22 1.08 11.94
CA ASP A 62 -11.37 1.97 12.73
C ASP A 62 -10.35 2.69 11.83
N VAL A 63 -9.98 2.07 10.70
CA VAL A 63 -9.00 2.58 9.73
C VAL A 63 -9.29 2.05 8.32
N ALA A 64 -8.98 2.83 7.29
CA ALA A 64 -8.95 2.37 5.91
C ALA A 64 -7.51 2.00 5.49
N LEU A 65 -7.33 0.84 4.85
CA LEU A 65 -6.07 0.44 4.20
C LEU A 65 -6.30 0.38 2.69
N VAL A 66 -5.66 1.31 1.97
CA VAL A 66 -5.82 1.47 0.53
C VAL A 66 -4.50 1.16 -0.17
N ARG A 67 -4.51 0.17 -1.07
CA ARG A 67 -3.39 -0.10 -1.98
C ARG A 67 -3.60 0.62 -3.30
N ILE A 68 -2.64 1.46 -3.68
CA ILE A 68 -2.65 2.21 -4.93
C ILE A 68 -1.35 1.96 -5.70
N ASN A 69 -1.35 2.35 -6.98
CA ASN A 69 -0.14 2.42 -7.79
C ASN A 69 0.43 3.84 -7.75
N ALA A 70 1.71 3.99 -8.12
CA ALA A 70 2.21 5.28 -8.59
C ALA A 70 1.30 5.81 -9.71
N PRO A 71 1.03 7.13 -9.76
CA PRO A 71 0.13 7.67 -10.76
C PRO A 71 0.74 7.49 -12.15
N TYR A 72 -0.12 7.16 -13.10
CA TYR A 72 0.31 6.96 -14.47
C TYR A 72 -0.82 7.22 -15.48
N GLN A 73 -0.40 7.39 -16.71
CA GLN A 73 -1.23 7.47 -17.89
C GLN A 73 -0.75 6.43 -18.90
N GLN A 74 -1.62 6.09 -19.84
CA GLN A 74 -1.30 5.23 -20.98
C GLN A 74 -1.81 5.89 -22.26
N PRO A 75 -1.17 6.99 -22.71
CA PRO A 75 -1.64 7.76 -23.87
C PRO A 75 -1.52 6.98 -25.18
N HIS A 76 -0.68 5.94 -25.20
CA HIS A 76 -0.31 5.19 -26.40
C HIS A 76 -0.94 3.78 -26.47
N GLN A 77 -2.23 3.66 -26.13
CA GLN A 77 -2.93 2.37 -26.05
C GLN A 77 -2.96 1.59 -27.38
N GLY A 78 -2.85 2.27 -28.52
CA GLY A 78 -2.78 1.63 -29.84
C GLY A 78 -1.49 0.83 -30.09
N TYR A 79 -0.43 1.06 -29.32
CA TYR A 79 0.88 0.45 -29.52
C TYR A 79 1.16 -0.67 -28.52
N PHE A 80 1.84 -1.73 -28.98
CA PHE A 80 2.12 -2.93 -28.15
C PHE A 80 2.85 -2.59 -26.84
N PHE A 81 3.88 -1.74 -26.91
CA PHE A 81 4.62 -1.28 -25.73
C PHE A 81 3.87 -0.16 -24.99
N GLY A 82 3.27 0.80 -25.72
CA GLY A 82 2.55 1.93 -25.13
C GLY A 82 1.36 1.56 -24.24
N ARG A 83 0.69 0.43 -24.51
CA ARG A 83 -0.38 -0.10 -23.64
C ARG A 83 0.11 -0.83 -22.39
N ARG A 84 1.42 -0.96 -22.20
CA ARG A 84 2.06 -1.72 -21.10
C ARG A 84 2.96 -0.88 -20.23
N HIS A 85 3.35 0.31 -20.67
CA HIS A 85 4.16 1.21 -19.89
C HIS A 85 3.30 2.17 -19.07
N HIS A 86 3.76 2.48 -17.87
CA HIS A 86 3.22 3.53 -17.03
C HIS A 86 3.98 4.82 -17.32
N GLU A 87 3.29 5.79 -17.90
CA GLU A 87 3.87 7.03 -18.42
C GLU A 87 3.16 8.26 -17.86
N GLY A 88 3.54 9.44 -18.35
CA GLY A 88 2.87 10.70 -18.04
C GLY A 88 3.20 11.22 -16.66
N ALA A 89 2.27 12.01 -16.12
CA ALA A 89 2.44 12.77 -14.88
C ALA A 89 2.79 11.89 -13.67
N LEU A 90 3.62 12.43 -12.77
CA LEU A 90 4.06 11.77 -11.53
C LEU A 90 3.25 12.19 -10.31
N ASP A 91 2.44 13.23 -10.43
CA ASP A 91 1.57 13.71 -9.36
C ASP A 91 0.20 13.01 -9.41
N PHE A 92 -0.61 13.23 -8.38
CA PHE A 92 -1.98 12.77 -8.22
C PHE A 92 -2.98 13.90 -8.52
N PRO A 93 -3.32 14.16 -9.80
CA PRO A 93 -4.34 15.14 -10.15
C PRO A 93 -5.62 14.95 -9.33
N ALA A 94 -6.26 16.07 -8.98
CA ALA A 94 -7.42 16.08 -8.09
C ALA A 94 -8.63 15.27 -8.61
N ASN A 95 -8.65 14.97 -9.90
CA ASN A 95 -9.67 14.16 -10.56
C ASN A 95 -9.32 12.67 -10.67
N THR A 96 -8.17 12.23 -10.16
CA THR A 96 -7.81 10.80 -10.19
C THR A 96 -8.66 10.02 -9.17
N PRO A 97 -9.17 8.83 -9.54
CA PRO A 97 -10.02 8.03 -8.65
C PRO A 97 -9.37 7.71 -7.30
N ASP A 98 -8.07 7.37 -7.30
CA ASP A 98 -7.35 7.03 -6.07
C ASP A 98 -7.19 8.24 -5.15
N TYR A 99 -6.85 9.41 -5.68
CA TYR A 99 -6.80 10.63 -4.88
C TYR A 99 -8.17 10.98 -4.29
N GLN A 100 -9.22 10.98 -5.11
CA GLN A 100 -10.58 11.30 -4.64
C GLN A 100 -11.05 10.33 -3.55
N LYS A 101 -10.75 9.04 -3.71
CA LYS A 101 -11.04 8.00 -2.71
C LYS A 101 -10.32 8.26 -1.39
N ILE A 102 -9.01 8.52 -1.43
CA ILE A 102 -8.21 8.82 -0.24
C ILE A 102 -8.76 10.07 0.47
N VAL A 103 -9.04 11.14 -0.28
CA VAL A 103 -9.61 12.37 0.28
C VAL A 103 -10.98 12.13 0.91
N ALA A 104 -11.84 11.35 0.27
CA ALA A 104 -13.17 11.02 0.79
C ALA A 104 -13.10 10.22 2.09
N LEU A 105 -12.23 9.20 2.14
CA LEU A 105 -12.01 8.39 3.34
C LEU A 105 -11.39 9.21 4.47
N ALA A 106 -10.42 10.07 4.18
CA ALA A 106 -9.76 10.90 5.19
C ALA A 106 -10.69 11.88 5.91
N ARG A 107 -11.90 12.13 5.38
CA ARG A 107 -12.95 12.92 6.04
C ARG A 107 -13.71 12.13 7.10
N THR A 108 -13.69 10.81 7.07
CA THR A 108 -14.51 9.94 7.92
C THR A 108 -13.70 9.10 8.89
N LEU A 109 -12.51 8.63 8.48
CA LEU A 109 -11.64 7.80 9.32
C LEU A 109 -10.16 7.96 8.93
N PRO A 110 -9.21 7.53 9.79
CA PRO A 110 -7.80 7.50 9.44
C PRO A 110 -7.51 6.60 8.23
N VAL A 111 -6.59 7.03 7.37
CA VAL A 111 -6.22 6.31 6.15
C VAL A 111 -4.75 5.88 6.19
N ILE A 112 -4.52 4.60 5.97
CA ILE A 112 -3.22 4.01 5.66
C ILE A 112 -3.19 3.78 4.15
N VAL A 113 -2.17 4.29 3.49
CA VAL A 113 -1.92 4.01 2.07
C VAL A 113 -0.68 3.14 1.94
N THR A 114 -0.78 2.11 1.11
CA THR A 114 0.39 1.41 0.58
C THR A 114 0.47 1.67 -0.92
N ILE A 115 1.60 2.20 -1.39
CA ILE A 115 1.79 2.60 -2.78
C ILE A 115 2.80 1.69 -3.44
N TYR A 116 2.41 1.04 -4.53
CA TYR A 116 3.34 0.33 -5.40
C TYR A 116 4.12 1.34 -6.25
N LEU A 117 5.43 1.44 -6.01
CA LEU A 117 6.30 2.38 -6.71
C LEU A 117 7.19 1.66 -7.73
N ASP A 118 6.62 1.35 -8.89
CA ASP A 118 7.38 0.97 -10.09
C ASP A 118 8.07 2.17 -10.77
N ARG A 119 7.69 3.38 -10.39
CA ARG A 119 8.27 4.66 -10.78
C ARG A 119 8.19 5.67 -9.62
N PRO A 120 8.99 6.75 -9.65
CA PRO A 120 8.84 7.87 -8.71
C PRO A 120 7.43 8.49 -8.77
N ALA A 121 6.98 9.08 -7.66
CA ALA A 121 5.68 9.74 -7.58
C ALA A 121 5.75 10.97 -6.66
N ILE A 122 5.08 12.05 -7.03
CA ILE A 122 4.95 13.25 -6.20
C ILE A 122 3.84 13.01 -5.18
N LEU A 123 4.22 12.75 -3.93
CA LEU A 123 3.30 12.35 -2.86
C LEU A 123 2.73 13.52 -2.05
N THR A 124 3.13 14.75 -2.36
CA THR A 124 2.76 15.96 -1.60
C THR A 124 1.25 16.15 -1.48
N GLN A 125 0.49 15.74 -2.50
CA GLN A 125 -0.98 15.83 -2.52
C GLN A 125 -1.64 14.79 -1.61
N VAL A 126 -1.08 13.57 -1.49
CA VAL A 126 -1.68 12.48 -0.68
C VAL A 126 -1.22 12.50 0.77
N LEU A 127 -0.03 13.02 1.07
CA LEU A 127 0.55 13.05 2.42
C LEU A 127 -0.36 13.68 3.49
N PRO A 128 -1.08 14.81 3.24
CA PRO A 128 -1.98 15.40 4.23
C PRO A 128 -3.16 14.52 4.63
N HIS A 129 -3.58 13.62 3.72
CA HIS A 129 -4.77 12.78 3.86
C HIS A 129 -4.47 11.39 4.43
N THR A 130 -3.20 11.10 4.74
CA THR A 130 -2.79 9.80 5.28
C THR A 130 -2.27 9.92 6.71
N ARG A 131 -2.56 8.90 7.51
CA ARG A 131 -1.97 8.74 8.85
C ARG A 131 -0.72 7.87 8.79
N ALA A 132 -0.67 6.92 7.86
CA ALA A 132 0.57 6.24 7.47
C ALA A 132 0.63 6.05 5.95
N LEU A 133 1.85 6.10 5.41
CA LEU A 133 2.13 5.88 3.99
C LEU A 133 3.34 4.96 3.87
N VAL A 134 3.15 3.83 3.19
CA VAL A 134 4.18 2.80 2.99
C VAL A 134 4.42 2.62 1.49
N ALA A 135 5.65 2.76 1.04
CA ALA A 135 6.01 2.34 -0.31
C ALA A 135 6.30 0.83 -0.34
N ASN A 136 5.81 0.18 -1.39
CA ASN A 136 6.03 -1.23 -1.67
C ASN A 136 6.46 -1.45 -3.13
N PHE A 137 7.01 -2.63 -3.40
CA PHE A 137 7.58 -3.02 -4.69
C PHE A 137 7.07 -4.39 -5.13
N GLY A 138 5.75 -4.62 -5.02
CA GLY A 138 5.12 -5.89 -5.35
C GLY A 138 4.98 -6.82 -4.14
N VAL A 139 4.71 -6.24 -2.97
CA VAL A 139 4.56 -6.99 -1.72
C VAL A 139 3.27 -7.81 -1.73
N SER A 140 3.35 -9.04 -1.26
CA SER A 140 2.17 -9.87 -0.99
C SER A 140 1.35 -9.36 0.19
N ASP A 141 0.06 -9.69 0.23
CA ASP A 141 -0.87 -9.20 1.25
C ASP A 141 -0.47 -9.68 2.64
N GLY A 142 -0.15 -10.96 2.79
CA GLY A 142 0.29 -11.52 4.06
C GLY A 142 1.53 -10.82 4.62
N VAL A 143 2.52 -10.51 3.76
CA VAL A 143 3.74 -9.81 4.20
C VAL A 143 3.47 -8.35 4.52
N LEU A 144 2.66 -7.65 3.72
CA LEU A 144 2.25 -6.28 4.00
C LEU A 144 1.56 -6.20 5.36
N LEU A 145 0.54 -7.03 5.58
CA LEU A 145 -0.27 -7.02 6.80
C LEU A 145 0.57 -7.38 8.02
N ALA A 146 1.40 -8.43 7.93
CA ALA A 146 2.34 -8.77 8.99
C ALA A 146 3.26 -7.59 9.34
N ARG A 147 3.78 -6.89 8.32
CA ARG A 147 4.66 -5.74 8.55
C ARG A 147 3.93 -4.54 9.15
N LEU A 148 2.68 -4.26 8.75
CA LEU A 148 1.87 -3.18 9.32
C LEU A 148 1.54 -3.41 10.80
N MET A 149 1.56 -4.67 11.26
CA MET A 149 1.28 -5.07 12.65
C MET A 149 2.56 -5.31 13.48
N ASP A 150 3.74 -5.24 12.86
CA ASP A 150 5.02 -5.56 13.48
C ASP A 150 5.63 -4.35 14.20
N THR A 151 6.13 -4.56 15.41
CA THR A 151 6.80 -3.56 16.26
C THR A 151 8.26 -3.33 15.87
N GLY A 152 8.84 -4.20 15.04
CA GLY A 152 10.22 -4.09 14.56
C GLY A 152 10.47 -2.82 13.75
N ALA A 153 11.71 -2.34 13.76
CA ALA A 153 12.12 -1.13 13.06
C ALA A 153 11.94 -1.25 11.53
N TRP A 154 11.53 -0.16 10.89
CA TRP A 154 11.47 -0.06 9.43
C TRP A 154 12.87 0.27 8.90
N THR A 155 13.43 -0.63 8.10
CA THR A 155 14.80 -0.51 7.59
C THR A 155 14.88 -0.20 6.10
N GLY A 156 13.77 -0.34 5.36
CA GLY A 156 13.73 -0.04 3.94
C GLY A 156 14.04 1.43 3.67
N ARG A 157 14.70 1.69 2.54
CA ARG A 157 14.96 3.04 2.03
C ARG A 157 14.51 3.12 0.58
N LEU A 158 14.09 4.30 0.15
CA LEU A 158 13.75 4.53 -1.24
C LEU A 158 14.98 4.30 -2.12
N PRO A 159 14.85 3.57 -3.24
CA PRO A 159 15.95 3.38 -4.19
C PRO A 159 16.13 4.56 -5.17
N PHE A 160 15.29 5.59 -5.05
CA PHE A 160 15.32 6.83 -5.83
C PHE A 160 14.78 8.00 -4.99
N GLU A 161 15.04 9.22 -5.43
CA GLU A 161 14.46 10.42 -4.82
C GLU A 161 12.99 10.61 -5.25
N LEU A 162 12.19 11.21 -4.36
CA LEU A 162 10.79 11.56 -4.57
C LEU A 162 10.61 13.08 -4.62
#